data_AF-A0AB34HMQ8-F1
#
_entry.id   AF-A0AB34HMQ8-F1
#
_cell.length_a   1.000
_cell.length_b   1.000
_cell.length_c   1.000
_cell.angle_alpha   90.00
_cell.angle_beta   90.00
_cell.angle_gamma   90.00
#
_symmetry.space_group_name_H-M   'P 1'
#
loop_
_entity.id
_entity.type
_entity.pdbx_description
1 polymer ?
#
loop_
_entity_poly.entity_id
_entity_poly.type
_entity_poly.pdbx_seq_one_letter_code
_entity_poly.pdbx_strand_id
1 'polypeptide(L)' 'MHLSPNRYRYPVFQAEKADAVYVLCYSLILLSIDLTSPHVKNKMSKREFIRNTRRAAQNISEDFVGHLYDNIYLIGHVAA' A
#
# COMPACT_ATOMS: atom_id res chain seq x y z
N MET A 1 46.26 20.04 -5.52
CA MET A 1 45.47 18.95 -6.12
C MET A 1 44.22 18.75 -5.26
N HIS A 2 43.08 19.26 -5.71
CA HIS A 2 41.80 19.18 -5.00
C HIS A 2 41.15 17.84 -5.39
N LEU A 3 41.19 16.84 -4.50
CA LEU A 3 40.52 15.57 -4.72
C LEU A 3 39.02 15.78 -4.58
N SER A 4 38.32 15.83 -5.71
CA SER A 4 36.85 15.85 -5.75
C SER A 4 36.34 14.51 -5.22
N PRO A 5 35.51 14.47 -4.16
CA PRO A 5 35.05 13.21 -3.60
C PRO A 5 34.02 12.59 -4.55
N ASN A 6 34.44 11.46 -5.12
CA ASN A 6 33.65 10.40 -5.75
C ASN A 6 32.12 10.56 -5.75
N ARG A 7 31.59 10.85 -6.94
CA ARG A 7 30.21 10.58 -7.38
C ARG A 7 29.96 9.06 -7.42
N TYR A 8 29.81 8.43 -6.26
CA TYR A 8 28.99 7.21 -6.17
C TYR A 8 27.61 7.61 -5.62
N ARG A 9 26.89 8.42 -6.41
CA ARG A 9 25.44 8.51 -6.26
C ARG A 9 24.91 7.15 -6.71
N TYR A 10 24.57 6.30 -5.74
CA TYR A 10 23.61 5.23 -6.00
C TYR A 10 22.44 5.85 -6.78
N PRO A 11 21.99 5.24 -7.88
CA PRO A 11 20.85 5.77 -8.58
C PRO A 11 19.73 5.88 -7.55
N VAL A 12 19.25 7.10 -7.32
CA VAL A 12 18.03 7.38 -6.55
C VAL A 12 16.84 6.91 -7.39
N PHE A 13 16.89 5.64 -7.82
CA PHE A 13 15.76 4.95 -8.39
C PHE A 13 14.83 4.62 -7.22
N GLN A 14 14.00 5.60 -6.89
CA GLN A 14 12.65 5.40 -6.37
C GLN A 14 12.49 4.93 -4.92
N ALA A 15 13.16 5.55 -3.96
CA ALA A 15 12.79 5.42 -2.55
C ALA A 15 11.30 5.79 -2.31
N GLU A 16 10.80 6.88 -2.92
CA GLU A 16 9.38 7.27 -2.79
C GLU A 16 8.38 6.25 -3.33
N LYS A 17 8.73 5.48 -4.38
CA LYS A 17 7.80 4.47 -4.91
C LYS A 17 7.88 3.15 -4.15
N ALA A 18 9.08 2.79 -3.65
CA ALA A 18 9.24 1.62 -2.80
C ALA A 18 8.42 1.75 -1.51
N ASP A 19 8.41 2.95 -0.91
CA ASP A 19 7.62 3.25 0.28
C ASP A 19 6.11 3.14 -0.01
N ALA A 20 5.65 3.67 -1.14
CA ALA A 20 4.24 3.59 -1.54
C ALA A 20 3.77 2.15 -1.78
N VAL A 21 4.59 1.32 -2.45
CA VAL A 21 4.29 -0.10 -2.69
C VAL A 21 4.29 -0.88 -1.38
N TYR A 22 5.25 -0.63 -0.50
CA TYR A 22 5.31 -1.29 0.81
C TYR A 22 4.09 -0.99 1.67
N VAL A 23 3.71 0.29 1.77
CA VAL A 23 2.50 0.74 2.48
C VAL A 23 1.24 0.10 1.88
N LEU A 24 1.16 0.02 0.55
CA LEU A 24 0.03 -0.59 -0.13
C LEU A 24 -0.08 -2.09 0.19
N CYS A 25 1.01 -2.85 0.07
CA CYS A 25 1.05 -4.27 0.40
C CYS A 25 0.61 -4.52 1.85
N TYR A 26 1.13 -3.73 2.79
CA TYR A 26 0.76 -3.85 4.20
C TYR A 26 -0.73 -3.55 4.43
N SER A 27 -1.24 -2.50 3.78
CA SER A 27 -2.66 -2.14 3.82
C SER A 27 -3.56 -3.26 3.29
N LEU A 28 -3.15 -3.96 2.23
CA LEU A 28 -3.91 -5.09 1.65
C LEU A 28 -3.92 -6.32 2.56
N ILE A 29 -2.81 -6.61 3.24
CA ILE A 29 -2.73 -7.69 4.23
C ILE A 29 -3.68 -7.38 5.40
N LEU A 30 -3.62 -6.16 5.93
CA LEU A 30 -4.50 -5.72 7.02
C LEU A 30 -5.97 -5.73 6.60
N LEU A 31 -6.29 -5.29 5.39
CA LEU A 31 -7.64 -5.37 4.84
C LEU A 31 -8.12 -6.82 4.75
N SER A 32 -7.27 -7.73 4.29
CA SER A 32 -7.62 -9.16 4.18
C SER A 32 -7.94 -9.75 5.55
N ILE A 33 -7.14 -9.45 6.57
CA ILE A 33 -7.39 -9.90 7.96
C ILE A 33 -8.68 -9.28 8.50
N ASP A 34 -8.91 -7.99 8.26
CA ASP A 34 -10.11 -7.29 8.70
C ASP A 34 -11.37 -7.94 8.12
N LEU A 35 -11.41 -8.16 6.81
CA LEU A 35 -12.57 -8.74 6.12
C LEU A 35 -12.83 -10.20 6.52
N THR A 36 -11.78 -10.99 6.77
CA THR A 36 -11.91 -12.44 7.02
C THR A 36 -12.05 -12.80 8.50
N SER A 37 -11.55 -11.97 9.43
CA SER A 37 -11.55 -12.30 10.85
C SER A 37 -12.95 -12.27 11.46
N PRO A 38 -13.47 -13.36 12.04
CA PRO A 38 -14.81 -13.39 12.65
C PRO A 38 -14.93 -12.47 13.88
N HIS A 39 -13.80 -12.05 14.46
CA HIS A 39 -13.76 -11.16 15.63
C HIS A 39 -14.03 -9.70 15.26
N VAL A 40 -13.87 -9.33 13.98
CA VAL A 40 -14.14 -7.97 13.50
C VAL A 40 -15.62 -7.88 13.11
N LYS A 41 -16.42 -7.25 13.98
CA LYS A 41 -17.85 -7.04 13.76
C LYS A 41 -18.14 -5.97 12.70
N ASN A 42 -17.38 -4.89 12.72
CA ASN A 42 -17.50 -3.78 11.77
C ASN A 42 -16.33 -3.83 10.80
N LYS A 43 -16.56 -4.41 9.62
CA LYS A 43 -15.55 -4.52 8.57
C LYS A 43 -15.21 -3.16 7.99
N MET A 44 -13.94 -2.94 7.66
CA MET A 44 -13.47 -1.74 6.98
C MET A 44 -14.18 -1.62 5.63
N SER A 45 -14.91 -0.52 5.44
CA SER A 45 -15.58 -0.24 4.17
C SER A 45 -14.59 0.19 3.09
N LYS A 46 -14.97 0.04 1.81
CA LYS A 46 -14.19 0.51 0.67
C LYS A 46 -13.79 1.99 0.79
N ARG A 47 -14.72 2.84 1.23
CA ARG A 47 -14.49 4.28 1.43
C ARG A 47 -13.45 4.54 2.52
N GLU A 48 -13.49 3.78 3.61
CA GLU A 48 -12.50 3.90 4.69
C GLU A 48 -11.13 3.42 4.25
N PHE A 49 -11.05 2.32 3.52
CA PHE A 49 -9.81 1.81 2.96
C PHE A 49 -9.15 2.84 2.03
N ILE A 50 -9.89 3.38 1.05
CA ILE A 50 -9.37 4.42 0.13
C ILE A 50 -8.85 5.63 0.92
N ARG A 51 -9.63 6.12 1.89
CA ARG A 51 -9.22 7.26 2.74
C ARG A 51 -7.94 6.98 3.52
N ASN A 52 -7.81 5.79 4.11
CA ASN A 52 -6.66 5.42 4.93
C ASN A 52 -5.41 5.25 4.06
N THR A 53 -5.52 4.55 2.93
CA THR A 53 -4.40 4.32 2.01
C THR A 53 -3.91 5.61 1.36
N ARG A 54 -4.80 6.55 0.99
CA ARG A 54 -4.38 7.85 0.45
C ARG A 54 -3.60 8.72 1.42
N ARG A 55 -3.94 8.66 2.72
CA ARG A 55 -3.19 9.38 3.75
C ARG A 55 -1.77 8.84 3.90
N ALA A 56 -1.59 7.53 3.71
CA ALA A 56 -0.31 6.86 3.84
C ALA A 56 0.51 6.86 2.53
N ALA A 57 -0.14 6.87 1.37
CA ALA A 57 0.47 6.88 0.05
C ALA A 57 -0.25 7.89 -0.87
N GLN A 58 0.32 9.09 -0.99
CA GLN A 58 -0.33 10.23 -1.67
C GLN A 58 -0.31 10.12 -3.21
N ASN A 59 0.54 9.27 -3.77
CA ASN A 59 0.78 9.15 -5.21
C ASN A 59 0.01 7.99 -5.89
N ILE A 60 -1.09 7.54 -5.29
CA ILE A 60 -1.89 6.41 -5.80
C ILE A 60 -3.31 6.88 -6.11
N SER A 61 -3.84 6.48 -7.27
CA SER A 61 -5.21 6.80 -7.70
C SER A 61 -6.27 6.11 -6.83
N GLU A 62 -7.37 6.82 -6.56
CA GLU A 62 -8.52 6.28 -5.82
C GLU A 62 -9.17 5.09 -6.51
N ASP A 63 -9.33 5.17 -7.83
CA ASP A 63 -9.92 4.07 -8.61
C ASP A 63 -9.08 2.81 -8.47
N PHE A 64 -7.75 2.95 -8.54
CA PHE A 64 -6.83 1.83 -8.37
C PHE A 64 -6.94 1.20 -6.98
N VAL A 65 -6.91 2.01 -5.91
CA VAL A 65 -7.07 1.52 -4.52
C VAL A 65 -8.45 0.88 -4.33
N GLY A 66 -9.48 1.44 -4.94
CA GLY A 66 -10.84 0.90 -4.92
C GLY A 66 -10.92 -0.47 -5.61
N HIS A 67 -10.29 -0.64 -6.77
CA HIS A 67 -10.23 -1.94 -7.44
C HIS A 67 -9.48 -2.99 -6.63
N LEU A 68 -8.41 -2.60 -5.93
CA LEU A 68 -7.71 -3.53 -5.03
C LEU A 68 -8.61 -3.99 -3.89
N TYR A 69 -9.40 -3.09 -3.29
CA TYR A 69 -10.38 -3.46 -2.28
C TYR A 69 -11.40 -4.47 -2.82
N ASP A 70 -11.97 -4.20 -4.00
CA ASP A 70 -12.96 -5.09 -4.62
C ASP A 70 -12.36 -6.48 -4.87
N ASN A 71 -11.11 -6.55 -5.32
CA ASN A 71 -10.40 -7.81 -5.52
C ASN A 71 -10.28 -8.61 -4.20
N ILE A 72 -9.88 -7.99 -3.09
CA ILE A 72 -9.80 -8.69 -1.79
C ILE A 72 -11.19 -9.13 -1.33
N TYR A 73 -12.19 -8.26 -1.47
CA TYR A 73 -13.55 -8.53 -1.04
C TYR A 73 -14.19 -9.70 -1.81
N LEU A 74 -13.90 -9.83 -3.11
CA LEU A 74 -14.43 -10.90 -3.96
C LEU A 74 -13.65 -12.21 -3.85
N ILE A 75 -12.31 -12.14 -3.72
CA ILE A 75 -11.43 -13.33 -3.74
C ILE A 75 -11.31 -13.96 -2.34
N GLY A 76 -11.51 -13.18 -1.28
CA GLY A 76 -11.53 -13.67 0.09
C GLY A 76 -10.16 -13.81 0.76
N HIS A 77 -9.05 -14.03 0.01
CA HIS A 77 -7.71 -14.15 0.60
C HIS A 77 -6.58 -13.80 -0.39
N VAL A 78 -5.57 -13.04 0.07
CA VAL A 78 -4.26 -12.87 -0.62
C VAL A 78 -3.23 -13.93 -0.18
N ALA A 79 -3.43 -14.52 0.99
CA ALA A 79 -2.61 -15.61 1.51
C ALA A 79 -3.51 -16.81 1.80
N ALA A 80 -3.33 -17.87 1.01
CA ALA A 80 -3.76 -19.23 1.31
C ALA A 80 -2.53 -20.04 1.74
#